data_AF-A0A6S7IQW5-F1
#
_entry.id   AF-A0A6S7IQW5-F1
#
_cell.length_a   1.000
_cell.length_b   1.000
_cell.length_c   1.000
_cell.angle_alpha   90.00
_cell.angle_beta   90.00
_cell.angle_gamma   90.00
#
_symmetry.space_group_name_H-M   'P 1'
#
loop_
_entity.id
_entity.type
_entity.pdbx_description
1 polymer ?
#
loop_
_entity_poly.entity_id
_entity_poly.type
_entity_poly.pdbx_seq_one_letter_code
_entity_poly.pdbx_strand_id
1 'polypeptide(L)'
;MKVFWEQQVQGFHPQVIRFALFIHCKSASAYRELRDSGALILPNERVLRDYRNYFKPGAGITKETVEELKEKASKFSGIHNYVAVIMDEDPREPCVSQDIWRADWLHRS
;
A
#
# COMPACT_ATOMS: atom_id res chain seq x y z
N MET A 1 -3.59 2.35 14.11
CA MET A 1 -4.17 1.34 13.17
C MET A 1 -5.52 0.79 13.67
N LYS A 2 -6.65 1.35 13.21
CA LYS A 2 -8.00 0.86 13.57
C LYS A 2 -8.79 0.21 12.42
N VAL A 3 -8.22 0.21 11.21
CA VAL A 3 -8.98 -0.01 9.96
C VAL A 3 -8.93 -1.45 9.44
N PHE A 4 -8.09 -2.31 10.03
CA PHE A 4 -7.80 -3.64 9.46
C PHE A 4 -8.81 -4.73 9.85
N TRP A 5 -9.52 -4.55 10.95
CA TRP A 5 -10.38 -5.59 11.54
C TRP A 5 -11.81 -5.63 10.97
N GLU A 6 -12.29 -4.52 10.41
CA GLU A 6 -13.65 -4.42 9.88
C GLU A 6 -13.78 -4.91 8.43
N GLN A 7 -12.65 -5.26 7.79
CA GLN A 7 -12.61 -5.72 6.41
C GLN A 7 -12.51 -7.26 6.28
N GLN A 8 -13.45 -7.98 6.89
CA GLN A 8 -13.74 -9.39 6.55
C GLN A 8 -14.47 -9.53 5.20
N VAL A 9 -14.31 -8.55 4.29
CA VAL A 9 -15.21 -8.32 3.13
C VAL A 9 -15.14 -9.44 2.07
N GLN A 10 -14.20 -10.38 2.15
CA GLN A 10 -14.09 -11.48 1.18
C GLN A 10 -13.69 -12.84 1.77
N GLY A 11 -13.96 -13.07 3.06
CA GLY A 11 -13.75 -14.39 3.68
C GLY A 11 -12.28 -14.80 3.94
N PHE A 12 -11.31 -13.98 3.52
CA PHE A 12 -9.90 -14.21 3.84
C PHE A 12 -9.51 -13.55 5.15
N HIS A 13 -8.73 -14.27 5.96
CA HIS A 13 -8.14 -13.68 7.15
C HIS A 13 -7.16 -12.57 6.75
N PRO A 14 -7.15 -11.41 7.44
CA PRO A 14 -6.34 -10.26 7.01
C PRO A 14 -4.82 -10.55 6.89
N GLN A 15 -4.28 -11.47 7.70
CA GLN A 15 -2.88 -11.90 7.57
C GLN A 15 -2.60 -12.65 6.25
N VAL A 16 -3.59 -13.36 5.71
CA VAL A 16 -3.46 -14.04 4.41
C VAL A 16 -3.38 -13.01 3.29
N ILE A 17 -4.19 -11.94 3.36
CA ILE A 17 -4.10 -10.83 2.39
C ILE A 17 -2.73 -10.15 2.44
N ARG A 18 -2.19 -9.88 3.65
CA ARG A 18 -0.85 -9.31 3.81
C ARG A 18 0.23 -10.22 3.23
N PHE A 19 0.15 -11.52 3.49
CA PHE A 19 1.09 -12.50 2.95
C PHE A 19 1.01 -12.57 1.42
N ALA A 20 -0.20 -12.61 0.86
CA ALA A 20 -0.42 -12.62 -0.58
C ALA A 20 0.11 -11.33 -1.25
N LEU A 21 -0.14 -10.15 -0.66
CA LEU A 21 0.42 -8.88 -1.11
C LEU A 21 1.95 -8.89 -1.07
N PHE A 22 2.54 -9.43 -0.01
CA PHE A 22 4.00 -9.50 0.14
C PHE A 22 4.64 -10.34 -0.97
N ILE A 23 4.10 -11.52 -1.27
CA ILE A 23 4.60 -12.37 -2.36
C ILE A 23 4.43 -11.65 -3.70
N HIS A 24 3.23 -11.13 -3.97
CA HIS A 24 2.92 -10.47 -5.24
C HIS A 24 3.79 -9.23 -5.49
N CYS A 25 4.10 -8.44 -4.45
CA CYS A 25 5.00 -7.29 -4.55
C CYS A 25 6.45 -7.69 -4.80
N LYS A 26 6.90 -8.84 -4.29
CA LYS A 26 8.25 -9.36 -4.58
C LYS A 26 8.36 -9.94 -5.98
N SER A 27 7.36 -10.73 -6.40
CA SER A 27 7.29 -11.31 -7.74
C SER A 27 5.86 -11.72 -8.07
N ALA A 28 5.26 -11.01 -9.04
CA ALA A 28 3.91 -11.32 -9.51
C ALA A 28 3.85 -12.67 -10.24
N SER A 29 4.92 -13.08 -10.95
CA SER A 29 4.98 -14.39 -11.61
C SER A 29 5.00 -15.53 -10.59
N ALA A 30 5.84 -15.42 -9.56
CA ALA A 30 5.92 -16.42 -8.50
C ALA A 30 4.58 -16.57 -7.75
N TYR A 31 3.87 -15.45 -7.55
CA TYR A 31 2.53 -15.48 -6.95
C TYR A 31 1.53 -16.28 -7.80
N ARG A 32 1.52 -16.09 -9.13
CA ARG A 32 0.66 -16.85 -10.04
C ARG A 32 0.98 -18.33 -10.01
N GLU A 33 2.25 -18.69 -10.13
CA GLU A 33 2.69 -20.09 -10.10
C GLU A 33 2.31 -20.78 -8.78
N LEU A 34 2.52 -20.11 -7.63
CA LEU A 34 2.12 -20.63 -6.33
C LEU A 34 0.61 -20.85 -6.21
N ARG A 35 -0.19 -19.91 -6.71
CA ARG A 35 -1.64 -20.04 -6.70
C ARG A 35 -2.12 -21.15 -7.66
N ASP A 36 -1.58 -21.19 -8.87
CA ASP A 36 -1.99 -22.11 -9.92
C ASP A 36 -1.50 -23.55 -9.64
N SER A 37 -0.41 -23.70 -8.88
CA SER A 37 0.06 -25.01 -8.37
C SER A 37 -0.91 -25.66 -7.38
N GLY A 38 -1.84 -24.90 -6.79
CA GLY A 38 -2.77 -25.39 -5.78
C GLY A 38 -2.14 -25.71 -4.42
N ALA A 39 -0.83 -25.49 -4.25
CA ALA A 39 -0.14 -25.73 -2.98
C ALA A 39 -0.65 -24.85 -1.84
N LEU A 40 -1.15 -23.64 -2.17
CA LEU A 40 -1.70 -22.69 -1.21
C LEU A 40 -3.02 -22.12 -1.73
N ILE A 41 -4.00 -21.96 -0.84
CA ILE A 41 -5.25 -21.26 -1.14
C ILE A 41 -5.00 -19.76 -1.00
N LEU A 42 -4.72 -19.10 -2.13
CA LEU A 42 -4.44 -17.67 -2.19
C LEU A 42 -5.60 -16.90 -2.85
N PRO A 43 -5.81 -15.61 -2.49
CA PRO A 43 -6.79 -14.76 -3.14
C PRO A 43 -6.58 -14.63 -4.66
N ASN A 44 -7.59 -14.17 -5.39
CA ASN A 44 -7.39 -13.81 -6.79
C ASN A 44 -6.61 -12.47 -6.90
N GLU A 45 -5.89 -12.25 -7.99
CA GLU A 45 -5.20 -10.99 -8.28
C GLU A 45 -6.16 -9.79 -8.30
N ARG A 46 -7.41 -10.02 -8.72
CA ARG A 46 -8.45 -8.98 -8.65
C ARG A 46 -8.63 -8.47 -7.21
N VAL A 47 -8.72 -9.40 -6.26
CA VAL A 47 -8.85 -9.11 -4.83
C VAL A 47 -7.62 -8.33 -4.36
N LEU A 48 -6.43 -8.80 -4.70
CA LEU A 48 -5.18 -8.12 -4.37
C LEU A 48 -5.11 -6.69 -4.90
N ARG A 49 -5.59 -6.44 -6.12
CA ARG A 49 -5.61 -5.10 -6.72
C ARG A 49 -6.50 -4.14 -5.93
N ASP A 50 -7.66 -4.63 -5.50
CA ASP A 50 -8.60 -3.83 -4.70
C ASP A 50 -7.98 -3.47 -3.34
N TYR A 51 -7.26 -4.41 -2.71
CA TYR A 51 -6.51 -4.14 -1.47
C TYR A 51 -5.28 -3.26 -1.68
N ARG A 52 -4.57 -3.38 -2.81
CA ARG A 52 -3.40 -2.54 -3.14
C ARG A 52 -3.79 -1.07 -3.27
N ASN A 53 -4.94 -0.80 -3.89
CA ASN A 53 -5.44 0.55 -4.11
C ASN A 53 -6.31 1.07 -2.95
N TYR A 54 -6.45 0.31 -1.86
CA TYR A 54 -7.24 0.72 -0.71
C TYR A 54 -6.69 2.01 -0.08
N PHE A 55 -5.36 2.11 0.03
CA PHE A 55 -4.70 3.34 0.43
C PHE A 55 -4.30 4.13 -0.81
N LYS A 56 -5.02 5.22 -1.08
CA LYS A 56 -4.63 6.14 -2.16
C LYS A 56 -3.42 6.96 -1.69
N PRO A 57 -2.27 6.89 -2.39
CA PRO A 57 -1.14 7.74 -2.04
C PRO A 57 -1.52 9.21 -2.26
N GLY A 58 -1.35 10.03 -1.23
CA GLY A 58 -1.44 11.48 -1.32
C GLY A 58 -0.08 12.10 -1.63
N ALA A 59 -0.08 13.30 -2.22
CA ALA A 59 1.15 14.08 -2.34
C ALA A 59 1.57 14.65 -0.98
N GLY A 60 2.88 14.70 -0.73
CA GLY A 60 3.46 15.24 0.50
C GLY A 60 3.60 14.22 1.63
N ILE A 61 3.85 14.72 2.85
CA ILE A 61 4.07 13.89 4.04
C ILE A 61 2.74 13.66 4.77
N THR A 62 2.40 12.40 5.00
CA THR A 62 1.19 12.00 5.73
C THR A 62 1.31 12.31 7.21
N LYS A 63 0.54 13.30 7.71
CA LYS A 63 0.56 13.73 9.11
C LYS A 63 0.24 12.59 10.09
N GLU A 64 -0.74 11.76 9.75
CA GLU A 64 -1.17 10.61 10.53
C GLU A 64 -0.02 9.63 10.80
N THR A 65 0.80 9.38 9.78
CA THR A 65 1.98 8.51 9.90
C THR A 65 3.03 9.13 10.80
N VAL A 66 3.24 10.45 10.72
CA VAL A 66 4.18 11.18 11.59
C VAL A 66 3.73 11.14 13.05
N GLU A 67 2.44 11.32 13.33
CA GLU A 67 1.88 11.23 14.67
C GLU A 67 2.00 9.81 15.25
N GLU A 68 1.71 8.78 14.45
CA GLU A 68 1.91 7.38 14.86
C GLU A 68 3.39 7.07 15.12
N LEU A 69 4.30 7.63 14.31
CA LEU A 69 5.74 7.52 14.53
C LEU A 69 6.16 8.18 15.84
N LYS A 70 5.64 9.38 16.16
CA LYS A 70 5.91 10.05 17.44
C LYS A 70 5.41 9.23 18.63
N GLU A 71 4.21 8.66 18.54
CA GLU A 71 3.66 7.81 19.59
C GLU A 71 4.54 6.58 19.83
N LYS A 72 5.00 5.92 18.76
CA LYS A 72 5.91 4.78 18.88
C LYS A 72 7.28 5.18 19.40
N ALA A 73 7.81 6.31 18.93
CA ALA A 73 9.09 6.87 19.35
C ALA A 73 9.10 7.24 20.84
N SER A 74 7.97 7.65 21.41
CA SER A 74 7.86 8.02 22.83
C SER A 74 8.23 6.88 23.79
N LYS A 75 8.22 5.62 23.32
CA LYS A 75 8.64 4.44 24.08
C LYS A 75 10.15 4.26 24.17
N PHE A 76 10.91 4.94 23.31
CA PHE A 76 12.36 4.87 23.26
C PHE A 76 12.97 6.12 23.89
N SER A 77 14.14 5.98 24.51
CA SER A 77 14.83 7.07 25.19
C SER A 77 16.27 7.22 24.69
N GLY A 78 16.80 8.45 24.82
CA GLY A 78 18.17 8.78 24.48
C GLY A 78 18.47 8.69 22.99
N ILE A 79 19.51 7.93 22.64
CA ILE A 79 20.12 7.90 21.31
C ILE A 79 19.16 7.30 20.25
N HIS A 80 18.18 6.49 20.67
CA HIS A 80 17.23 5.84 19.78
C HIS A 80 16.20 6.79 19.15
N ASN A 81 16.14 8.05 19.60
CA ASN A 81 15.20 9.05 19.08
C ASN A 81 15.78 9.92 17.95
N TYR A 82 17.07 9.77 17.62
CA TYR A 82 17.68 10.47 16.51
C TYR A 82 17.43 9.71 15.21
N VAL A 83 16.85 10.38 14.21
CA VAL A 83 16.57 9.82 12.88
C VAL A 83 17.07 10.81 11.83
N ALA A 84 17.74 10.30 10.80
CA ALA A 84 18.10 11.07 9.62
C ALA A 84 17.07 10.82 8.52
N VAL A 85 16.55 11.88 7.91
CA VAL A 85 15.70 11.80 6.72
C VAL A 85 16.56 12.20 5.53
N ILE A 86 16.77 11.24 4.62
CA ILE A 86 17.50 11.46 3.38
C ILE A 86 16.46 11.49 2.26
N MET A 87 16.51 12.53 1.43
CA MET A 87 15.63 12.68 0.27
C MET A 87 16.51 12.74 -0.97
N ASP A 88 16.09 12.02 -2.00
CA ASP A 88 16.68 12.06 -3.32
C ASP A 88 15.55 12.26 -4.35
N GLU A 89 15.87 12.94 -5.44
CA GLU A 89 14.94 13.10 -6.55
C GLU A 89 15.27 12.05 -7.62
N ASP A 90 14.31 11.18 -7.93
CA ASP A 90 14.38 10.32 -9.11
C ASP A 90 13.65 11.02 -10.27
N PRO A 91 14.37 11.55 -11.28
CA PRO A 91 13.75 12.17 -12.44
C PRO A 91 12.97 11.08 -13.19
N ARG A 92 11.66 11.25 -13.27
CA ARG A 92 10.78 10.36 -14.05
C ARG A 92 10.45 11.01 -15.38
N GLU A 93 10.39 10.20 -16.43
CA GLU A 93 9.82 10.64 -17.69
C GLU A 93 8.38 11.14 -17.45
N PRO A 94 7.97 12.25 -18.10
CA PRO A 94 6.62 12.76 -17.97
C PRO A 94 5.63 11.75 -18.59
N CYS A 95 5.04 10.90 -17.76
CA CYS A 95 3.94 10.04 -18.13
C CYS A 95 2.61 10.80 -17.97
N VAL A 96 1.86 10.95 -19.07
CA VAL A 96 0.52 11.55 -19.04
C VAL A 96 -0.42 10.52 -18.39
N SER A 97 -0.71 10.68 -17.11
CA SER A 97 -1.72 9.84 -16.44
C SER A 97 -3.12 10.26 -16.93
N GLN A 98 -3.89 9.29 -17.43
CA GLN A 98 -5.28 9.52 -17.88
C GLN A 98 -6.22 9.95 -16.74
N ASP A 99 -5.80 9.80 -15.49
CA ASP A 99 -6.57 10.18 -14.31
C ASP A 99 -6.75 11.70 -14.16
N ILE A 100 -5.84 12.52 -14.72
CA ILE A 100 -5.92 13.98 -14.69
C ILE A 100 -7.02 14.49 -15.65
N TRP A 101 -7.20 13.85 -16.80
CA TRP A 101 -8.16 14.27 -17.83
C TRP A 101 -9.64 14.03 -17.47
N ARG A 102 -9.94 13.17 -16.49
CA ARG A 102 -11.33 12.92 -16.06
C ARG A 102 -11.93 14.06 -15.23
N ALA A 103 -11.12 14.86 -14.54
CA ALA A 103 -11.62 15.97 -13.74
C ALA A 103 -11.95 17.20 -14.60
N ASP A 104 -11.18 17.46 -15.65
CA ASP A 104 -11.34 18.65 -16.51
C ASP A 104 -12.54 18.57 -17.47
N TRP A 105 -12.98 17.38 -17.87
CA TRP A 105 -14.13 17.22 -18.77
C TRP A 105 -15.48 17.51 -18.10
N LEU A 106 -15.60 17.35 -16.78
CA LEU A 106 -16.84 17.60 -16.03
C LEU A 106 -17.11 19.09 -15.74
N HIS A 107 -16.12 19.98 -15.94
CA HIS A 107 -16.27 21.43 -15.77
C HIS A 107 -16.41 22.20 -17.09
N ARG A 108 -16.49 21.50 -18.23
CA ARG A 108 -16.59 22.09 -19.57
C ARG A 108 -17.89 21.75 -20.32
N SER A 109 -18.90 21.23 -19.63
CA SER A 109 -20.24 20.93 -20.18
C SER A 109 -21.28 21.90 -19.65
#